data_AF-A0A919RPN6-F1
#
_entry.id   AF-A0A919RPN6-F1
#
_cell.length_a   1.000
_cell.length_b   1.000
_cell.length_c   1.000
_cell.angle_alpha   90.00
_cell.angle_beta   90.00
_cell.angle_gamma   90.00
#
_symmetry.space_group_name_H-M   'P 1'
#
loop_
_entity.id
_entity.type
_entity.pdbx_description
1 polymer ?
#
loop_
_entity_poly.entity_id
_entity_poly.type
_entity_poly.pdbx_seq_one_letter_code
_entity_poly.pdbx_strand_id
1 'polypeptide(L)'
;MKAVVLAGAIAAVLLAPPAVAEARTALAVMTWNVCAGTNAACLLYRADPQQLAQKVGDYAVNQPIKPDVIFLQEFCTGADRALELGLRQRTGRAWTVRSVALTSNTGVPYACHPDKLGRSRGNQSVTVAVASGKVSFQSHPLSSPSWYVKRAVLCATITGKRAHVCGTHLSAGTQYDDGQPGAPYRTKQIKELIALAAKPGHHTVFGGDLNVSPPGSGYGSAAGRRAVVPAYQAYRECDQRGGSRTGRWTHSSGGKRKKLDYLFAPKSSSRQCHVAPPTSLSDHRPVYLKVRY
;
A
#
# COMPACT_ATOMS: atom_id res chain seq x y z
N MET A 1 -36.01 74.44 28.05
CA MET A 1 -34.69 73.77 27.98
C MET A 1 -34.91 72.27 28.10
N LYS A 2 -34.74 71.49 27.02
CA LYS A 2 -34.84 70.02 27.04
C LYS A 2 -33.49 69.46 26.63
N ALA A 3 -32.83 68.74 27.54
CA ALA A 3 -31.57 68.05 27.29
C ALA A 3 -31.85 66.71 26.60
N VAL A 4 -31.21 66.49 25.45
CA VAL A 4 -31.20 65.20 24.76
C VAL A 4 -29.90 64.50 25.14
N VAL A 5 -30.01 63.36 25.83
CA VAL A 5 -28.89 62.49 26.16
C VAL A 5 -28.79 61.44 25.06
N LEU A 6 -27.73 61.50 24.25
CA LEU A 6 -27.37 60.43 23.31
C LEU A 6 -26.63 59.31 24.06
N ALA A 7 -27.25 58.15 24.18
CA ALA A 7 -26.58 56.93 24.62
C ALA A 7 -25.85 56.31 23.42
N GLY A 8 -24.51 56.38 23.42
CA GLY A 8 -23.67 55.71 22.45
C GLY A 8 -23.54 54.21 22.77
N ALA A 9 -24.01 53.36 21.86
CA ALA A 9 -23.77 51.92 21.93
C ALA A 9 -22.36 51.58 21.43
N ILE A 10 -21.49 51.11 22.32
CA ILE A 10 -20.17 50.58 21.97
C ILE A 10 -20.37 49.15 21.48
N ALA A 11 -20.25 48.92 20.17
CA ALA A 11 -20.21 47.59 19.59
C ALA A 11 -18.84 46.95 19.86
N ALA A 12 -18.79 45.98 20.78
CA ALA A 12 -17.61 45.15 20.99
C ALA A 12 -17.43 44.18 19.81
N VAL A 13 -16.45 44.45 18.95
CA VAL A 13 -16.04 43.51 17.89
C VAL A 13 -15.29 42.35 18.56
N LEU A 14 -15.96 41.21 18.69
CA LEU A 14 -15.34 39.95 19.09
C LEU A 14 -14.39 39.51 17.97
N LEU A 15 -13.10 39.79 18.14
CA LEU A 15 -12.04 39.24 17.30
C LEU A 15 -11.96 37.74 17.55
N ALA A 16 -12.48 36.95 16.61
CA ALA A 16 -12.27 35.50 16.60
C ALA A 16 -10.75 35.22 16.53
N PRO A 17 -10.22 34.29 17.34
CA PRO A 17 -8.81 33.94 17.27
C PRO A 17 -8.47 33.44 15.86
N PRO A 18 -7.29 33.80 15.32
CA PRO A 18 -6.89 33.36 13.99
C PRO A 18 -6.88 31.83 13.95
N ALA A 19 -7.57 31.26 12.96
CA ALA A 19 -7.54 29.83 12.72
C ALA A 19 -6.09 29.41 12.50
N VAL A 20 -5.54 28.61 13.41
CA VAL A 20 -4.21 28.01 13.24
C VAL A 20 -4.30 27.09 12.04
N ALA A 21 -3.67 27.48 10.94
CA ALA A 21 -3.59 26.64 9.75
C ALA A 21 -2.92 25.31 10.13
N GLU A 22 -3.67 24.21 10.04
CA GLU A 22 -3.16 22.87 10.30
C GLU A 22 -1.95 22.65 9.37
N ALA A 23 -0.78 22.38 9.93
CA ALA A 23 0.43 22.19 9.15
C ALA A 23 0.20 21.06 8.14
N ARG A 24 0.39 21.34 6.84
CA ARG A 24 0.20 20.38 5.76
C ARG A 24 0.96 19.10 6.06
N THR A 25 0.22 18.04 6.40
CA THR A 25 0.82 16.75 6.71
C THR A 25 1.18 16.05 5.41
N ALA A 26 2.46 15.69 5.27
CA ALA A 26 2.96 14.92 4.14
C ALA A 26 3.15 13.45 4.52
N LEU A 27 2.73 12.56 3.64
CA LEU A 27 2.91 11.12 3.77
C LEU A 27 3.47 10.56 2.46
N ALA A 28 4.57 9.82 2.56
CA ALA A 28 5.14 9.09 1.44
C ALA A 28 4.96 7.58 1.64
N VAL A 29 4.46 6.89 0.62
CA VAL A 29 4.19 5.45 0.67
C VAL A 29 4.85 4.78 -0.53
N MET A 30 5.52 3.65 -0.30
CA MET A 30 6.00 2.74 -1.33
C MET A 30 5.20 1.45 -1.26
N THR A 31 4.89 0.85 -2.41
CA THR A 31 4.47 -0.55 -2.48
C THR A 31 5.36 -1.34 -3.44
N TRP A 32 5.65 -2.59 -3.12
CA TRP A 32 6.41 -3.49 -3.97
C TRP A 32 6.10 -4.97 -3.66
N ASN A 33 5.61 -5.72 -4.65
CA ASN A 33 5.73 -7.18 -4.60
C ASN A 33 7.20 -7.55 -4.81
N VAL A 34 7.86 -8.05 -3.75
CA VAL A 34 9.30 -8.34 -3.77
C VAL A 34 9.62 -9.69 -4.39
N CYS A 35 8.60 -10.50 -4.74
CA CYS A 35 8.77 -11.80 -5.38
C CYS A 35 9.79 -12.71 -4.65
N ALA A 36 9.82 -12.64 -3.31
CA ALA A 36 10.83 -13.32 -2.50
C ALA A 36 10.39 -14.74 -2.08
N GLY A 37 9.08 -15.01 -2.13
CA GLY A 37 8.46 -16.22 -1.59
C GLY A 37 8.81 -17.50 -2.35
N THR A 38 8.24 -17.66 -3.54
CA THR A 38 8.16 -18.98 -4.21
C THR A 38 8.49 -18.96 -5.70
N ASN A 39 8.54 -17.79 -6.35
CA ASN A 39 8.77 -17.70 -7.79
C ASN A 39 10.26 -17.70 -8.15
N ALA A 40 10.75 -18.82 -8.68
CA ALA A 40 12.17 -19.02 -9.03
C ALA A 40 12.70 -18.11 -10.15
N ALA A 41 11.83 -17.41 -10.88
CA ALA A 41 12.25 -16.47 -11.93
C ALA A 41 12.78 -15.12 -11.37
N CYS A 42 12.54 -14.83 -10.08
CA CYS A 42 12.94 -13.57 -9.45
C CYS A 42 14.29 -13.71 -8.74
N LEU A 43 15.17 -12.71 -8.84
CA LEU A 43 16.48 -12.79 -8.15
C LEU A 43 16.37 -12.71 -6.61
N LEU A 44 15.26 -12.20 -6.08
CA LEU A 44 14.98 -12.23 -4.64
C LEU A 44 14.44 -13.58 -4.14
N TYR A 45 14.16 -14.52 -5.06
CA TYR A 45 13.92 -15.91 -4.70
C TYR A 45 15.14 -16.49 -3.99
N ARG A 46 14.90 -17.09 -2.81
CA ARG A 46 15.95 -17.65 -1.93
C ARG A 46 17.01 -16.65 -1.47
N ALA A 47 16.78 -15.33 -1.63
CA ALA A 47 17.61 -14.30 -1.02
C ALA A 47 17.55 -14.39 0.50
N ASP A 48 18.70 -14.35 1.17
CA ASP A 48 18.72 -14.35 2.64
C ASP A 48 18.07 -13.08 3.21
N PRO A 49 17.71 -13.08 4.52
CA PRO A 49 17.06 -11.94 5.17
C PRO A 49 17.79 -10.60 5.00
N GLN A 50 19.12 -10.60 5.08
CA GLN A 50 19.96 -9.41 5.00
C GLN A 50 19.97 -8.86 3.58
N GLN A 51 20.11 -9.73 2.57
CA GLN A 51 20.05 -9.35 1.17
C GLN A 51 18.69 -8.73 0.84
N LEU A 52 17.59 -9.35 1.26
CA LEU A 52 16.24 -8.81 1.04
C LEU A 52 16.08 -7.43 1.69
N ALA A 53 16.46 -7.29 2.97
CA ALA A 53 16.42 -6.03 3.69
C ALA A 53 17.27 -4.94 3.03
N GLN A 54 18.48 -5.27 2.58
CA GLN A 54 19.37 -4.35 1.90
C GLN A 54 18.75 -3.84 0.60
N LYS A 55 18.17 -4.72 -0.23
CA LYS A 55 17.54 -4.33 -1.49
C LYS A 55 16.32 -3.45 -1.28
N VAL A 56 15.45 -3.78 -0.32
CA VAL A 56 14.32 -2.90 0.03
C VAL A 56 14.83 -1.54 0.55
N GLY A 57 15.87 -1.55 1.38
CA GLY A 57 16.54 -0.33 1.88
C GLY A 57 17.13 0.54 0.76
N ASP A 58 17.79 -0.07 -0.24
CA ASP A 58 18.30 0.64 -1.43
C ASP A 58 17.18 1.41 -2.13
N TYR A 59 16.04 0.76 -2.37
CA TYR A 59 14.88 1.39 -3.00
C TYR A 59 14.21 2.45 -2.14
N ALA A 60 14.26 2.32 -0.81
CA ALA A 60 13.74 3.35 0.10
C ALA A 60 14.57 4.65 0.03
N VAL A 61 15.88 4.56 -0.24
CA VAL A 61 16.79 5.73 -0.22
C VAL A 61 17.21 6.24 -1.58
N ASN A 62 17.12 5.45 -2.66
CA ASN A 62 17.65 5.85 -3.98
C ASN A 62 16.58 6.33 -4.97
N GLN A 63 15.29 6.33 -4.60
CA GLN A 63 14.21 6.81 -5.48
C GLN A 63 13.81 8.28 -5.18
N PRO A 64 13.22 9.02 -6.13
CA PRO A 64 12.85 10.43 -5.92
C PRO A 64 11.89 10.68 -4.74
N ILE A 65 11.10 9.68 -4.36
CA ILE A 65 10.21 9.73 -3.20
C ILE A 65 10.77 8.80 -2.12
N LYS A 66 11.13 9.36 -0.95
CA LYS A 66 11.57 8.58 0.22
C LYS A 66 10.34 8.20 1.06
N PRO A 67 10.01 6.91 1.20
CA PRO A 67 8.77 6.50 1.86
C PRO A 67 8.84 6.67 3.38
N ASP A 68 7.72 7.01 3.99
CA ASP A 68 7.43 6.86 5.42
C ASP A 68 6.76 5.52 5.73
N VAL A 69 6.11 4.93 4.72
CA VAL A 69 5.40 3.66 4.82
C VAL A 69 5.79 2.80 3.63
N ILE A 70 6.03 1.52 3.87
CA ILE A 70 6.35 0.55 2.84
C ILE A 70 5.37 -0.61 2.95
N PHE A 71 4.69 -0.94 1.85
CA PHE A 71 3.91 -2.16 1.69
C PHE A 71 4.70 -3.16 0.86
N LEU A 72 4.93 -4.36 1.39
CA LEU A 72 5.59 -5.44 0.65
C LEU A 72 4.64 -6.62 0.48
N GLN A 73 4.62 -7.20 -0.71
CA GLN A 73 3.89 -8.43 -1.03
C GLN A 73 4.89 -9.51 -1.43
N GLU A 74 4.51 -10.77 -1.20
CA GLU A 74 5.41 -11.94 -1.37
C GLU A 74 6.73 -11.79 -0.60
N PHE A 75 6.65 -11.09 0.53
CA PHE A 75 7.73 -10.98 1.49
C PHE A 75 7.80 -12.28 2.31
N CYS A 76 8.96 -12.55 2.92
CA CYS A 76 9.17 -13.71 3.76
C CYS A 76 9.36 -13.27 5.22
N THR A 77 8.48 -13.70 6.13
CA THR A 77 8.45 -13.20 7.53
C THR A 77 9.77 -13.38 8.29
N GLY A 78 10.61 -14.35 7.91
CA GLY A 78 11.94 -14.53 8.48
C GLY A 78 12.87 -13.33 8.27
N ALA A 79 12.51 -12.39 7.40
CA ALA A 79 13.26 -11.16 7.14
C ALA A 79 12.71 -9.92 7.87
N ASP A 80 11.66 -10.03 8.71
CA ASP A 80 11.05 -8.87 9.39
C ASP A 80 12.08 -8.06 10.20
N ARG A 81 12.87 -8.73 11.04
CA ARG A 81 13.88 -8.07 11.88
C ARG A 81 15.03 -7.48 11.06
N ALA A 82 15.48 -8.20 10.04
CA ALA A 82 16.52 -7.71 9.13
C ALA A 82 16.03 -6.47 8.37
N LEU A 83 14.78 -6.46 7.94
CA LEU A 83 14.15 -5.31 7.27
C LEU A 83 14.09 -4.10 8.19
N GLU A 84 13.63 -4.27 9.43
CA GLU A 84 13.56 -3.18 10.41
C GLU A 84 14.93 -2.55 10.68
N LEU A 85 15.94 -3.38 10.95
CA LEU A 85 17.31 -2.94 11.18
C LEU A 85 17.94 -2.31 9.94
N GLY A 86 17.76 -2.93 8.78
CA GLY A 86 18.28 -2.44 7.51
C GLY A 86 17.68 -1.09 7.15
N LEU A 87 16.37 -0.92 7.27
CA LEU A 87 15.71 0.38 7.04
C LEU A 87 16.20 1.44 8.03
N ARG A 88 16.36 1.09 9.31
CA ARG A 88 16.93 2.00 10.31
C ARG A 88 18.33 2.46 9.93
N GLN A 89 19.20 1.52 9.58
CA GLN A 89 20.58 1.81 9.18
C GLN A 89 20.62 2.68 7.92
N ARG A 90 19.80 2.38 6.91
CA ARG A 90 19.84 3.04 5.62
C ARG A 90 19.19 4.42 5.62
N THR A 91 18.12 4.62 6.39
CA THR A 91 17.41 5.91 6.39
C THR A 91 17.69 6.79 7.60
N GLY A 92 18.41 6.29 8.62
CA GLY A 92 18.64 7.01 9.88
C GLY A 92 17.36 7.26 10.70
N ARG A 93 16.26 6.54 10.44
CA ARG A 93 14.97 6.71 11.13
C ARG A 93 14.61 5.43 11.87
N ALA A 94 13.88 5.53 12.98
CA ALA A 94 13.26 4.36 13.57
C ALA A 94 12.18 3.80 12.64
N TRP A 95 12.13 2.48 12.52
CA TRP A 95 11.12 1.76 11.76
C TRP A 95 10.48 0.70 12.64
N THR A 96 9.20 0.44 12.40
CA THR A 96 8.48 -0.70 12.96
C THR A 96 7.93 -1.53 11.81
N VAL A 97 8.21 -2.83 11.82
CA VAL A 97 7.75 -3.78 10.79
C VAL A 97 6.71 -4.74 11.36
N ARG A 98 5.63 -4.98 10.63
CA ARG A 98 4.69 -6.07 10.90
C ARG A 98 4.32 -6.81 9.62
N SER A 99 4.07 -8.10 9.78
CA SER A 99 3.73 -9.00 8.69
C SER A 99 2.51 -9.84 9.05
N VAL A 100 1.68 -10.13 8.05
CA VAL A 100 0.60 -11.13 8.14
C VAL A 100 0.89 -12.22 7.11
N ALA A 101 1.07 -13.45 7.59
CA ALA A 101 1.32 -14.60 6.73
C ALA A 101 0.07 -14.94 5.91
N LEU A 102 0.27 -15.31 4.65
CA LEU A 102 -0.76 -15.92 3.84
C LEU A 102 -0.93 -17.38 4.28
N THR A 103 -2.18 -17.83 4.35
CA THR A 103 -2.50 -19.18 4.81
C THR A 103 -3.31 -19.94 3.78
N SER A 104 -3.20 -21.27 3.79
CA SER A 104 -4.07 -22.17 3.04
C SER A 104 -5.51 -22.04 3.52
N ASN A 105 -6.43 -22.73 2.84
CA ASN A 105 -7.80 -22.85 3.31
C ASN A 105 -7.97 -23.53 4.67
N THR A 106 -6.99 -24.35 5.08
CA THR A 106 -6.94 -25.00 6.40
C THR A 106 -6.21 -24.16 7.46
N GLY A 107 -5.77 -22.94 7.12
CA GLY A 107 -5.07 -22.05 8.04
C GLY A 107 -3.56 -22.30 8.13
N VAL A 108 -3.01 -23.24 7.36
CA VAL A 108 -1.57 -23.52 7.35
C VAL A 108 -0.83 -22.40 6.60
N PRO A 109 0.16 -21.72 7.20
CA PRO A 109 0.94 -20.69 6.51
C PRO A 109 1.69 -21.23 5.29
N TYR A 110 1.75 -20.45 4.22
CA TYR A 110 2.58 -20.78 3.06
C TYR A 110 4.05 -20.50 3.38
N ALA A 111 4.84 -21.55 3.53
CA ALA A 111 6.28 -21.41 3.75
C ALA A 111 6.94 -20.74 2.53
N CYS A 112 7.84 -19.79 2.77
CA CYS A 112 8.77 -19.35 1.74
C CYS A 112 9.74 -20.48 1.41
N HIS A 113 10.17 -20.54 0.16
CA HIS A 113 11.21 -21.49 -0.22
C HIS A 113 12.50 -21.21 0.58
N PRO A 114 13.19 -22.23 1.13
CA PRO A 114 14.42 -22.04 1.88
C PRO A 114 15.48 -21.27 1.10
N ASP A 115 16.34 -20.55 1.81
CA ASP A 115 17.42 -19.78 1.18
C ASP A 115 18.44 -20.69 0.47
N LYS A 116 19.48 -20.08 -0.11
CA LYS A 116 20.53 -20.83 -0.82
C LYS A 116 21.27 -21.85 0.04
N LEU A 117 21.28 -21.67 1.37
CA LEU A 117 21.89 -22.57 2.34
C LEU A 117 20.88 -23.54 2.97
N GLY A 118 19.63 -23.56 2.48
CA GLY A 118 18.58 -24.43 3.01
C GLY A 118 17.93 -23.93 4.29
N ARG A 119 18.22 -22.71 4.73
CA ARG A 119 17.65 -22.15 5.97
C ARG A 119 16.21 -21.69 5.74
N SER A 120 15.37 -21.88 6.75
CA SER A 120 13.99 -21.37 6.74
C SER A 120 13.97 -19.85 6.62
N ARG A 121 13.04 -19.33 5.80
CA ARG A 121 12.81 -17.89 5.61
C ARG A 121 11.45 -17.46 6.17
N GLY A 122 10.81 -18.31 6.96
CA GLY A 122 9.45 -18.09 7.45
C GLY A 122 8.41 -18.27 6.35
N ASN A 123 7.35 -17.47 6.40
CA ASN A 123 6.17 -17.64 5.56
C ASN A 123 6.00 -16.47 4.59
N GLN A 124 5.35 -16.71 3.46
CA GLN A 124 4.96 -15.69 2.52
C GLN A 124 3.93 -14.75 3.17
N SER A 125 4.11 -13.44 3.04
CA SER A 125 3.31 -12.45 3.77
C SER A 125 2.96 -11.21 2.95
N VAL A 126 1.98 -10.47 3.49
CA VAL A 126 1.86 -9.02 3.31
C VAL A 126 2.55 -8.35 4.49
N THR A 127 3.43 -7.39 4.22
CA THR A 127 4.26 -6.72 5.23
C THR A 127 4.08 -5.22 5.13
N VAL A 128 3.97 -4.55 6.28
CA VAL A 128 3.91 -3.09 6.39
C VAL A 128 5.02 -2.62 7.31
N ALA A 129 5.88 -1.75 6.79
CA ALA A 129 6.92 -1.07 7.55
C ALA A 129 6.58 0.42 7.65
N VAL A 130 6.72 1.01 8.84
CA VAL A 130 6.42 2.43 9.10
C VAL A 130 7.59 3.12 9.78
N ALA A 131 8.02 4.25 9.21
CA ALA A 131 8.98 5.17 9.78
C ALA A 131 8.26 6.16 10.72
N SER A 132 7.99 5.75 11.95
CA SER A 132 7.41 6.60 12.98
C SER A 132 7.46 5.92 14.35
N GLY A 133 7.45 6.72 15.42
CA GLY A 133 7.41 6.23 16.81
C GLY A 133 6.10 5.54 17.16
N LYS A 134 4.98 6.29 17.25
CA LYS A 134 3.68 5.72 17.67
C LYS A 134 2.86 5.24 16.48
N VAL A 135 2.82 3.92 16.30
CA VAL A 135 2.04 3.22 15.27
C VAL A 135 1.32 2.01 15.88
N SER A 136 0.08 1.78 15.49
CA SER A 136 -0.63 0.52 15.76
C SER A 136 -0.92 -0.21 14.46
N PHE A 137 -0.85 -1.55 14.50
CA PHE A 137 -1.09 -2.40 13.34
C PHE A 137 -2.32 -3.28 13.57
N GLN A 138 -3.09 -3.52 12.52
CA GLN A 138 -4.23 -4.42 12.53
C GLN A 138 -4.30 -5.18 11.21
N SER A 139 -4.39 -6.50 11.30
CA SER A 139 -4.63 -7.36 10.14
C SER A 139 -6.12 -7.71 10.04
N HIS A 140 -6.62 -7.78 8.81
CA HIS A 140 -7.98 -8.16 8.51
C HIS A 140 -7.97 -9.25 7.44
N PRO A 141 -8.58 -10.42 7.68
CA PRO A 141 -8.78 -11.41 6.62
C PRO A 141 -9.68 -10.81 5.54
N LEU A 142 -9.43 -11.19 4.30
CA LEU A 142 -10.27 -10.83 3.17
C LEU A 142 -11.08 -12.02 2.67
N SER A 143 -12.23 -11.74 2.05
CA SER A 143 -12.98 -12.71 1.28
C SER A 143 -12.06 -13.45 0.31
N SER A 144 -11.92 -14.76 0.49
CA SER A 144 -11.00 -15.59 -0.27
C SER A 144 -11.67 -16.91 -0.64
N PRO A 145 -11.28 -17.54 -1.76
CA PRO A 145 -11.77 -18.88 -2.12
C PRO A 145 -11.65 -19.87 -0.97
N SER A 146 -12.59 -20.79 -0.86
CA SER A 146 -12.58 -21.84 0.18
C SER A 146 -11.57 -22.95 -0.12
N TRP A 147 -11.00 -22.99 -1.32
CA TRP A 147 -10.08 -24.04 -1.79
C TRP A 147 -8.64 -23.55 -2.01
N TYR A 148 -8.35 -22.27 -1.77
CA TYR A 148 -7.03 -21.70 -2.07
C TYR A 148 -6.58 -20.69 -1.00
N VAL A 149 -5.56 -19.88 -1.32
CA VAL A 149 -4.89 -18.94 -0.42
C VAL A 149 -5.88 -17.95 0.21
N LYS A 150 -5.83 -17.82 1.54
CA LYS A 150 -6.49 -16.76 2.29
C LYS A 150 -5.66 -15.48 2.22
N ARG A 151 -6.29 -14.43 1.70
CA ARG A 151 -5.71 -13.08 1.58
C ARG A 151 -6.04 -12.24 2.82
N ALA A 152 -5.22 -11.22 3.05
CA ALA A 152 -5.41 -10.30 4.17
C ALA A 152 -5.00 -8.87 3.79
N VAL A 153 -5.53 -7.90 4.52
CA VAL A 153 -5.04 -6.52 4.57
C VAL A 153 -4.27 -6.34 5.86
N LEU A 154 -3.14 -5.66 5.81
CA LEU A 154 -2.44 -5.15 6.99
C LEU A 154 -2.52 -3.64 6.98
N CYS A 155 -3.17 -3.08 8.00
CA CYS A 155 -3.31 -1.65 8.19
C CYS A 155 -2.42 -1.14 9.33
N ALA A 156 -1.92 0.08 9.18
CA ALA A 156 -1.20 0.82 10.20
C ALA A 156 -1.89 2.17 10.48
N THR A 157 -2.06 2.51 11.75
CA THR A 157 -2.51 3.85 12.18
C THR A 157 -1.33 4.60 12.77
N ILE A 158 -0.96 5.72 12.17
CA ILE A 158 0.21 6.53 12.54
C ILE A 158 -0.30 7.78 13.27
N THR A 159 -0.24 7.77 14.61
CA THR A 159 -0.87 8.82 15.44
C THR A 159 -0.33 10.21 15.10
N GLY A 160 0.99 10.37 15.05
CA GLY A 160 1.63 11.68 14.81
C GLY A 160 1.40 12.26 13.41
N LYS A 161 0.91 11.46 12.45
CA LYS A 161 0.54 11.92 11.10
C LYS A 161 -0.97 11.90 10.86
N ARG A 162 -1.75 11.51 11.87
CA ARG A 162 -3.20 11.26 11.75
C ARG A 162 -3.52 10.43 10.50
N ALA A 163 -2.72 9.41 10.20
CA ALA A 163 -2.80 8.64 8.97
C ALA A 163 -3.24 7.20 9.25
N HIS A 164 -4.06 6.65 8.37
CA HIS A 164 -4.45 5.24 8.36
C HIS A 164 -4.13 4.65 6.99
N VAL A 165 -3.21 3.69 6.96
CA VAL A 165 -2.62 3.16 5.73
C VAL A 165 -2.79 1.66 5.65
N CYS A 166 -3.19 1.13 4.50
CA CYS A 166 -3.52 -0.30 4.35
C CYS A 166 -2.83 -0.93 3.12
N GLY A 167 -2.00 -1.94 3.35
CA GLY A 167 -1.34 -2.73 2.31
C GLY A 167 -1.97 -4.11 2.16
N THR A 168 -2.02 -4.66 0.95
CA THR A 168 -2.55 -6.01 0.69
C THR A 168 -1.89 -6.70 -0.52
N HIS A 169 -2.22 -7.98 -0.72
CA HIS A 169 -1.94 -8.77 -1.91
C HIS A 169 -3.20 -9.56 -2.26
N LEU A 170 -3.90 -9.19 -3.33
CA LEU A 170 -5.19 -9.79 -3.70
C LEU A 170 -5.02 -11.11 -4.48
N SER A 171 -6.11 -11.86 -4.60
CA SER A 171 -6.15 -13.12 -5.38
C SER A 171 -5.70 -12.91 -6.83
N ALA A 172 -4.82 -13.76 -7.36
CA ALA A 172 -4.12 -13.58 -8.64
C ALA A 172 -5.02 -13.66 -9.89
N GLY A 173 -6.22 -14.24 -9.76
CA GLY A 173 -7.14 -14.39 -10.89
C GLY A 173 -6.79 -15.49 -11.86
N THR A 174 -5.89 -16.37 -11.44
CA THR A 174 -5.68 -17.68 -12.06
C THR A 174 -6.90 -18.57 -11.82
N GLN A 175 -7.04 -19.62 -12.63
CA GLN A 175 -8.15 -20.57 -12.56
C GLN A 175 -8.37 -21.13 -11.14
N TYR A 176 -7.27 -21.37 -10.42
CA TYR A 176 -7.29 -21.95 -9.07
C TYR A 176 -7.48 -20.93 -7.94
N ASP A 177 -7.32 -19.62 -8.18
CA ASP A 177 -7.44 -18.58 -7.14
C ASP A 177 -8.75 -17.79 -7.26
N ASP A 178 -9.04 -17.23 -8.44
CA ASP A 178 -10.25 -16.40 -8.66
C ASP A 178 -10.56 -16.34 -10.16
N GLY A 179 -10.60 -17.51 -10.79
CA GLY A 179 -10.87 -17.68 -12.22
C GLY A 179 -12.36 -17.78 -12.56
N GLN A 180 -13.25 -17.78 -11.55
CA GLN A 180 -14.70 -17.84 -11.79
C GLN A 180 -15.19 -16.62 -12.59
N PRO A 181 -16.30 -16.77 -13.36
CA PRO A 181 -16.94 -15.65 -14.02
C PRO A 181 -17.18 -14.48 -13.07
N GLY A 182 -16.79 -13.28 -13.50
CA GLY A 182 -16.99 -12.07 -12.71
C GLY A 182 -15.86 -11.71 -11.72
N ALA A 183 -14.78 -12.50 -11.62
CA ALA A 183 -13.69 -12.27 -10.65
C ALA A 183 -14.24 -11.99 -9.23
N PRO A 184 -15.08 -12.91 -8.69
CA PRO A 184 -15.89 -12.66 -7.51
C PRO A 184 -15.05 -12.32 -6.27
N TYR A 185 -13.87 -12.94 -6.09
CA TYR A 185 -13.05 -12.68 -4.92
C TYR A 185 -12.31 -11.36 -5.03
N ARG A 186 -11.60 -11.05 -6.12
CA ARG A 186 -10.97 -9.72 -6.27
C ARG A 186 -11.98 -8.58 -6.17
N THR A 187 -13.20 -8.76 -6.68
CA THR A 187 -14.28 -7.76 -6.56
C THR A 187 -14.68 -7.53 -5.09
N LYS A 188 -14.86 -8.60 -4.30
CA LYS A 188 -15.18 -8.49 -2.86
C LYS A 188 -14.00 -7.90 -2.09
N GLN A 189 -12.80 -8.40 -2.33
CA GLN A 189 -11.56 -7.98 -1.69
C GLN A 189 -11.27 -6.49 -1.88
N ILE A 190 -11.49 -5.93 -3.08
CA ILE A 190 -11.30 -4.49 -3.32
C ILE A 190 -12.33 -3.66 -2.53
N LYS A 191 -13.59 -4.10 -2.46
CA LYS A 191 -14.61 -3.42 -1.66
C LYS A 191 -14.26 -3.43 -0.16
N GLU A 192 -13.82 -4.58 0.34
CA GLU A 192 -13.36 -4.75 1.73
C GLU A 192 -12.13 -3.86 2.01
N LEU A 193 -11.12 -3.85 1.12
CA LEU A 193 -9.95 -3.00 1.24
C LEU A 193 -10.32 -1.52 1.33
N ILE A 194 -11.22 -1.04 0.47
CA ILE A 194 -11.71 0.35 0.49
C ILE A 194 -12.38 0.66 1.83
N ALA A 195 -13.27 -0.22 2.29
CA ALA A 195 -13.98 -0.04 3.56
C ALA A 195 -13.02 -0.03 4.76
N LEU A 196 -12.04 -0.93 4.79
CA LEU A 196 -11.03 -1.00 5.86
C LEU A 196 -10.09 0.21 5.86
N ALA A 197 -9.74 0.72 4.67
CA ALA A 197 -8.88 1.90 4.55
C ALA A 197 -9.59 3.21 4.93
N ALA A 198 -10.92 3.24 4.85
CA ALA A 198 -11.74 4.37 5.27
C ALA A 198 -11.84 4.42 6.81
N LYS A 199 -10.95 5.19 7.44
CA LYS A 199 -10.97 5.44 8.88
C LYS A 199 -11.32 6.92 9.16
N PRO A 200 -12.46 7.20 9.80
CA PRO A 200 -12.86 8.57 10.12
C PRO A 200 -11.77 9.36 10.86
N GLY A 201 -11.63 10.63 10.51
CA GLY A 201 -10.63 11.53 11.09
C GLY A 201 -9.18 11.23 10.69
N HIS A 202 -8.93 10.29 9.79
CA HIS A 202 -7.57 9.94 9.35
C HIS A 202 -7.35 10.18 7.87
N HIS A 203 -6.12 10.54 7.53
CA HIS A 203 -5.61 10.58 6.18
C HIS A 203 -5.38 9.16 5.65
N THR A 204 -6.04 8.81 4.55
CA THR A 204 -5.98 7.45 3.99
C THR A 204 -4.96 7.32 2.85
N VAL A 205 -4.18 6.24 2.86
CA VAL A 205 -3.51 5.70 1.66
C VAL A 205 -3.63 4.18 1.69
N PHE A 206 -4.04 3.55 0.59
CA PHE A 206 -4.11 2.10 0.52
C PHE A 206 -3.63 1.57 -0.83
N GLY A 207 -3.28 0.29 -0.88
CA GLY A 207 -2.84 -0.33 -2.11
C GLY A 207 -2.05 -1.62 -1.88
N GLY A 208 -1.18 -1.92 -2.84
CA GLY A 208 -0.51 -3.21 -2.92
C GLY A 208 -0.53 -3.76 -4.35
N ASP A 209 -0.18 -5.03 -4.46
CA ASP A 209 -0.47 -5.83 -5.64
C ASP A 209 -1.95 -6.26 -5.60
N LEU A 210 -2.75 -5.61 -6.45
CA LEU A 210 -4.19 -5.84 -6.49
C LEU A 210 -4.58 -6.91 -7.51
N ASN A 211 -3.62 -7.45 -8.28
CA ASN A 211 -3.86 -8.48 -9.31
C ASN A 211 -5.04 -8.18 -10.27
N VAL A 212 -5.34 -6.90 -10.46
CA VAL A 212 -6.36 -6.40 -11.39
C VAL A 212 -5.72 -5.49 -12.41
N SER A 213 -6.17 -5.61 -13.65
CA SER A 213 -5.78 -4.67 -14.70
C SER A 213 -6.61 -3.38 -14.59
N PRO A 214 -6.06 -2.21 -14.95
CA PRO A 214 -6.77 -0.95 -14.90
C PRO A 214 -8.01 -0.94 -15.81
N PRO A 215 -9.06 -0.14 -15.52
CA PRO A 215 -10.30 -0.17 -16.30
C PRO A 215 -10.08 0.07 -17.81
N GLY A 216 -9.13 0.93 -18.18
CA GLY A 216 -8.84 1.30 -19.57
C GLY A 216 -7.71 0.54 -20.24
N SER A 217 -7.16 -0.52 -19.63
CA SER A 217 -5.85 -1.06 -20.06
C SER A 217 -5.85 -1.96 -21.31
N GLY A 218 -6.99 -2.30 -21.90
CA GLY A 218 -7.08 -3.22 -23.06
C GLY A 218 -6.67 -4.68 -22.79
N TYR A 219 -6.00 -4.97 -21.67
CA TYR A 219 -5.62 -6.32 -21.22
C TYR A 219 -6.29 -6.69 -19.89
N GLY A 220 -6.25 -7.98 -19.57
CA GLY A 220 -6.89 -8.55 -18.38
C GLY A 220 -8.39 -8.77 -18.59
N SER A 221 -9.00 -9.57 -17.72
CA SER A 221 -10.43 -9.88 -17.84
C SER A 221 -11.29 -8.62 -17.64
N ALA A 222 -12.38 -8.51 -18.39
CA ALA A 222 -13.32 -7.39 -18.25
C ALA A 222 -13.86 -7.29 -16.82
N ALA A 223 -14.08 -8.42 -16.16
CA ALA A 223 -14.48 -8.47 -14.76
C ALA A 223 -13.42 -7.91 -13.81
N GLY A 224 -12.15 -8.32 -13.95
CA GLY A 224 -11.06 -7.79 -13.14
C GLY A 224 -10.86 -6.28 -13.35
N ARG A 225 -11.01 -5.80 -14.59
CA ARG A 225 -10.99 -4.37 -14.91
C ARG A 225 -12.14 -3.59 -14.26
N ARG A 226 -13.33 -4.18 -14.15
CA ARG A 226 -14.47 -3.58 -13.44
C ARG A 226 -14.30 -3.59 -11.93
N ALA A 227 -13.66 -4.62 -11.37
CA ALA A 227 -13.48 -4.77 -9.92
C ALA A 227 -12.76 -3.58 -9.26
N VAL A 228 -11.82 -2.94 -9.96
CA VAL A 228 -11.06 -1.78 -9.44
C VAL A 228 -11.73 -0.43 -9.67
N VAL A 229 -12.81 -0.36 -10.47
CA VAL A 229 -13.50 0.91 -10.79
C VAL A 229 -13.96 1.67 -9.53
N PRO A 230 -14.52 1.03 -8.48
CA PRO A 230 -14.91 1.74 -7.26
C PRO A 230 -13.74 2.49 -6.59
N ALA A 231 -12.52 1.94 -6.61
CA ALA A 231 -11.35 2.61 -6.06
C ALA A 231 -11.03 3.90 -6.85
N TYR A 232 -11.13 3.88 -8.19
CA TYR A 232 -10.96 5.07 -9.03
C TYR A 232 -12.11 6.09 -8.91
N GLN A 233 -13.30 5.65 -8.50
CA GLN A 233 -14.44 6.53 -8.26
C GLN A 233 -14.33 7.24 -6.92
N ALA A 234 -13.87 6.57 -5.87
CA ALA A 234 -13.74 7.17 -4.54
C ALA A 234 -12.39 7.89 -4.34
N TYR A 235 -11.31 7.40 -4.97
CA TYR A 235 -9.94 7.86 -4.74
C TYR A 235 -9.24 8.23 -6.03
N ARG A 236 -8.04 8.80 -5.88
CA ARG A 236 -7.11 9.08 -6.97
C ARG A 236 -5.96 8.07 -6.90
N GLU A 237 -5.71 7.38 -8.01
CA GLU A 237 -4.59 6.44 -8.12
C GLU A 237 -3.29 7.19 -8.42
N CYS A 238 -2.17 6.66 -7.92
CA CYS A 238 -0.84 7.23 -8.05
C CYS A 238 -0.50 7.63 -9.48
N ASP A 239 -0.57 6.71 -10.44
CA ASP A 239 -0.14 6.94 -11.82
C ASP A 239 -1.30 7.32 -12.76
N GLN A 240 -2.43 7.75 -12.20
CA GLN A 240 -3.58 8.26 -12.94
C GLN A 240 -3.27 9.65 -13.51
N ARG A 241 -3.50 9.88 -14.81
CA ARG A 241 -3.27 11.17 -15.48
C ARG A 241 -4.56 11.69 -16.08
N GLY A 242 -5.00 12.88 -15.69
CA GLY A 242 -6.30 13.41 -16.11
C GLY A 242 -7.44 12.42 -15.83
N GLY A 243 -8.26 12.12 -16.84
CA GLY A 243 -9.27 11.06 -16.79
C GLY A 243 -8.75 9.64 -17.04
N SER A 244 -7.51 9.48 -17.53
CA SER A 244 -6.96 8.18 -17.93
C SER A 244 -6.66 7.27 -16.74
N ARG A 245 -7.13 6.03 -16.84
CA ARG A 245 -7.00 4.95 -15.84
C ARG A 245 -6.26 3.75 -16.44
N THR A 246 -5.10 4.01 -17.02
CA THR A 246 -4.22 2.98 -17.61
C THR A 246 -2.91 2.84 -16.84
N GLY A 247 -2.29 3.96 -16.46
CA GLY A 247 -1.02 4.00 -15.73
C GLY A 247 0.14 3.26 -16.45
N ARG A 248 1.35 3.37 -15.90
CA ARG A 248 2.50 2.56 -16.31
C ARG A 248 2.36 1.15 -15.75
N TRP A 249 2.86 0.17 -16.51
CA TRP A 249 2.94 -1.20 -16.06
C TRP A 249 3.88 -1.33 -14.85
N THR A 250 3.56 -2.28 -13.98
CA THR A 250 4.29 -2.56 -12.74
C THR A 250 4.76 -4.00 -12.65
N HIS A 251 4.14 -4.92 -13.39
CA HIS A 251 4.50 -6.34 -13.47
C HIS A 251 4.91 -6.72 -14.90
N SER A 252 5.92 -7.58 -15.04
CA SER A 252 6.39 -8.12 -16.31
C SER A 252 6.79 -9.58 -16.19
N SER A 253 6.10 -10.47 -16.91
CA SER A 253 6.43 -11.89 -16.98
C SER A 253 6.13 -12.45 -18.36
N GLY A 254 7.01 -13.33 -18.88
CA GLY A 254 6.87 -13.94 -20.21
C GLY A 254 6.72 -12.93 -21.34
N GLY A 255 7.44 -11.81 -21.29
CA GLY A 255 7.34 -10.71 -22.26
C GLY A 255 6.08 -9.84 -22.17
N LYS A 256 5.13 -10.18 -21.28
CA LYS A 256 3.86 -9.44 -21.10
C LYS A 256 3.97 -8.45 -19.95
N ARG A 257 3.59 -7.19 -20.21
CA ARG A 257 3.60 -6.09 -19.23
C ARG A 257 2.19 -5.75 -18.79
N LYS A 258 1.97 -5.64 -17.47
CA LYS A 258 0.68 -5.30 -16.86
C LYS A 258 0.87 -4.30 -15.72
N LYS A 259 -0.09 -3.42 -15.49
CA LYS A 259 -0.22 -2.66 -14.24
C LYS A 259 -1.06 -3.49 -13.29
N LEU A 260 -0.48 -3.89 -12.16
CA LEU A 260 -1.11 -4.70 -11.11
C LEU A 260 -0.92 -4.08 -9.72
N ASP A 261 0.07 -3.21 -9.56
CA ASP A 261 0.40 -2.54 -8.31
C ASP A 261 -0.16 -1.13 -8.28
N TYR A 262 -0.76 -0.77 -7.16
CA TYR A 262 -1.52 0.47 -6.99
C TYR A 262 -1.24 1.12 -5.64
N LEU A 263 -1.33 2.45 -5.63
CA LEU A 263 -1.50 3.25 -4.41
C LEU A 263 -2.62 4.25 -4.69
N PHE A 264 -3.60 4.30 -3.81
CA PHE A 264 -4.75 5.20 -3.86
C PHE A 264 -4.74 6.16 -2.67
N ALA A 265 -5.11 7.41 -2.92
CA ALA A 265 -5.27 8.44 -1.90
C ALA A 265 -6.51 9.32 -2.17
N PRO A 266 -7.03 10.06 -1.18
CA PRO A 266 -8.17 10.96 -1.36
C PRO A 266 -7.99 11.92 -2.54
N LYS A 267 -9.07 12.17 -3.28
CA LYS A 267 -9.06 13.06 -4.45
C LYS A 267 -8.73 14.52 -4.12
N SER A 268 -8.97 14.94 -2.88
CA SER A 268 -8.63 16.27 -2.36
C SER A 268 -7.13 16.45 -2.08
N SER A 269 -6.35 15.37 -2.03
CA SER A 269 -4.91 15.47 -1.75
C SER A 269 -4.12 15.92 -2.98
N SER A 270 -3.09 16.74 -2.75
CA SER A 270 -2.05 16.95 -3.76
C SER A 270 -1.12 15.74 -3.78
N ARG A 271 -0.72 15.27 -4.97
CA ARG A 271 0.04 14.03 -5.13
C ARG A 271 1.23 14.17 -6.06
N GLN A 272 2.28 13.41 -5.75
CA GLN A 272 3.39 13.10 -6.63
C GLN A 272 3.51 11.59 -6.73
N CYS A 273 3.67 11.07 -7.95
CA CYS A 273 3.79 9.64 -8.19
C CYS A 273 5.09 9.30 -8.91
N HIS A 274 5.69 8.18 -8.52
CA HIS A 274 6.84 7.61 -9.20
C HIS A 274 6.68 6.10 -9.33
N VAL A 275 6.94 5.56 -10.51
CA VAL A 275 7.06 4.12 -10.75
C VAL A 275 8.54 3.88 -11.05
N ALA A 276 9.25 3.20 -10.16
CA ALA A 276 10.69 2.96 -10.30
C ALA A 276 10.99 2.21 -11.60
N PRO A 277 12.18 2.39 -12.24
CA PRO A 277 12.57 1.65 -13.45
C PRO A 277 12.42 0.12 -13.34
N PRO A 278 12.36 -0.62 -14.47
CA PRO A 278 12.40 -2.08 -14.44
C PRO A 278 13.60 -2.61 -13.67
N THR A 279 13.44 -3.77 -13.04
CA THR A 279 14.49 -4.41 -12.24
C THR A 279 14.46 -5.91 -12.50
N SER A 280 15.61 -6.58 -12.34
CA SER A 280 15.70 -8.05 -12.35
C SER A 280 15.44 -8.67 -10.98
N LEU A 281 15.34 -7.85 -9.92
CA LEU A 281 15.15 -8.34 -8.54
C LEU A 281 13.79 -9.00 -8.33
N SER A 282 12.76 -8.44 -8.96
CA SER A 282 11.37 -8.89 -8.92
C SER A 282 10.77 -8.67 -10.31
N ASP A 283 9.82 -9.50 -10.69
CA ASP A 283 8.94 -9.27 -11.85
C ASP A 283 8.02 -8.07 -11.65
N HIS A 284 7.92 -7.54 -10.42
CA HIS A 284 7.27 -6.28 -10.10
C HIS A 284 8.24 -5.12 -9.88
N ARG A 285 7.76 -3.91 -10.17
CA ARG A 285 8.45 -2.63 -9.98
C ARG A 285 7.83 -1.87 -8.82
N PRO A 286 8.64 -1.25 -7.94
CA PRO A 286 8.11 -0.43 -6.87
C PRO A 286 7.31 0.79 -7.38
N VAL A 287 6.21 1.09 -6.69
CA VAL A 287 5.39 2.30 -6.91
C VAL A 287 5.44 3.18 -5.67
N TYR A 288 5.60 4.48 -5.86
CA TYR A 288 5.72 5.47 -4.80
C TYR A 288 4.69 6.56 -4.97
N LEU A 289 4.02 6.88 -3.88
CA LEU A 289 3.07 7.97 -3.77
C LEU A 289 3.50 8.90 -2.65
N LYS A 290 3.67 10.19 -2.95
CA LYS A 290 3.76 11.24 -1.93
C LYS A 290 2.48 12.05 -1.98
N VAL A 291 1.81 12.19 -0.86
CA VAL A 291 0.60 13.00 -0.72
C VAL A 291 0.80 14.10 0.31
N ARG A 292 0.14 15.23 0.09
CA ARG A 292 -0.04 16.29 1.08
C ARG A 292 -1.53 16.57 1.22
N TYR A 293 -1.97 16.62 2.47
CA TYR A 293 -3.33 16.90 2.88
C TYR A 293 -3.49 18.37 3.29
#